data_AF-A0ABD0QY96-F1
#
_entry.id   AF-A0ABD0QY96-F1
#
_cell.length_a   1.000
_cell.length_b   1.000
_cell.length_c   1.000
_cell.angle_alpha   90.00
_cell.angle_beta   90.00
_cell.angle_gamma   90.00
#
_symmetry.space_group_name_H-M   'P 1'
#
loop_
_entity.id
_entity.type
_entity.pdbx_description
1 polymer ?
#
loop_
_entity_poly.entity_id
_entity_poly.type
_entity_poly.pdbx_seq_one_letter_code
_entity_poly.pdbx_strand_id
1 'polypeptide(L)'
;MDLTMTSNGATAAHHFHLSCISGERDTDGIQLSITKDNSIVLRANPPHFNVQRPQTKEVVATGFTGFDHSGIFYCHSKRGSDQPSSVTLINNYSK
;
A
#
# COMPACT_ATOMS: atom_id res chain seq x y z
N MET A 1 3.51 -15.50 4.38
CA MET A 1 4.07 -14.46 5.25
C MET A 1 2.93 -13.79 6.00
N ASP A 2 3.17 -13.34 7.22
CA ASP A 2 2.24 -12.51 7.96
C ASP A 2 2.34 -11.05 7.47
N LEU A 3 1.23 -10.54 6.94
CA LEU A 3 1.10 -9.20 6.38
C LEU A 3 -0.15 -8.53 6.89
N THR A 4 -0.01 -7.28 7.30
CA THR A 4 -1.11 -6.42 7.69
C THR A 4 -1.03 -5.13 6.88
N MET A 5 -2.18 -4.68 6.37
CA MET A 5 -2.31 -3.40 5.69
C MET A 5 -3.34 -2.54 6.42
N THR A 6 -2.97 -1.31 6.75
CA THR A 6 -3.80 -0.38 7.51
C THR A 6 -3.94 0.95 6.75
N SER A 7 -5.01 1.67 7.06
CA SER A 7 -5.20 3.06 6.63
C SER A 7 -5.51 3.92 7.84
N ASN A 8 -5.18 5.21 7.77
CA ASN A 8 -5.54 6.15 8.81
C ASN A 8 -6.97 6.70 8.72
N GLY A 9 -7.75 6.26 7.73
CA GLY A 9 -9.14 6.69 7.54
C GLY A 9 -9.33 8.19 7.23
N ALA A 10 -8.26 8.91 6.88
CA ALA A 10 -8.38 10.34 6.59
C ALA A 10 -9.17 10.58 5.30
N THR A 11 -10.07 11.57 5.33
CA THR A 11 -10.95 11.90 4.20
C THR A 11 -10.27 12.81 3.18
N ALA A 12 -9.32 13.62 3.64
CA ALA A 12 -8.55 14.50 2.78
C ALA A 12 -7.36 13.72 2.21
N ALA A 13 -7.26 13.68 0.86
CA ALA A 13 -6.23 12.92 0.16
C ALA A 13 -4.80 13.21 0.67
N HIS A 14 -4.47 14.49 0.90
CA HIS A 14 -3.15 14.90 1.37
C HIS A 14 -2.82 14.46 2.81
N HIS A 15 -3.83 14.07 3.60
CA HIS A 15 -3.65 13.49 4.93
C HIS A 15 -3.79 11.97 4.94
N PHE A 16 -4.26 11.37 3.85
CA PHE A 16 -4.42 9.92 3.74
C PHE A 16 -3.06 9.22 3.65
N HIS A 17 -2.93 8.11 4.36
CA HIS A 17 -1.80 7.21 4.19
C HIS A 17 -2.21 5.75 4.39
N LEU A 18 -1.43 4.87 3.75
CA LEU A 18 -1.53 3.43 3.91
C LEU A 18 -0.23 2.93 4.50
N SER A 19 -0.30 2.07 5.51
CA SER A 19 0.87 1.33 5.98
C SER A 19 0.71 -0.14 5.62
N CYS A 20 1.79 -0.76 5.16
CA CYS A 20 1.90 -2.20 5.05
C CYS A 20 3.06 -2.70 5.90
N ILE A 21 2.74 -3.63 6.79
CA ILE A 21 3.63 -4.11 7.83
C ILE A 21 3.75 -5.64 7.71
N SER A 22 4.98 -6.13 7.79
CA SER A 22 5.25 -7.57 7.93
C SER A 22 5.35 -7.96 9.40
N GLY A 23 4.60 -9.00 9.79
CA GLY A 23 4.66 -9.62 11.12
C GLY A 23 5.82 -10.62 11.29
N GLU A 24 6.61 -10.85 10.24
CA GLU A 24 7.71 -11.82 10.25
C GLU A 24 8.78 -11.43 11.29
N ARG A 25 9.31 -12.42 12.02
CA ARG A 25 10.37 -12.17 13.01
C ARG A 25 11.68 -11.78 12.32
N ASP A 26 12.04 -12.53 11.30
CA ASP A 26 13.24 -12.37 10.47
C ASP A 26 12.95 -11.45 9.28
N THR A 27 13.75 -10.40 9.12
CA THR A 27 13.59 -9.38 8.07
C THR A 27 14.45 -9.59 6.85
N ASP A 28 15.38 -10.55 6.90
CA ASP A 28 16.43 -10.63 5.90
C ASP A 28 15.86 -11.03 4.54
N GLY A 29 16.03 -10.12 3.58
CA GLY A 29 15.54 -10.28 2.22
C GLY A 29 14.05 -10.01 2.05
N ILE A 30 13.33 -9.52 3.07
CA ILE A 30 11.92 -9.10 2.91
C ILE A 30 11.83 -7.83 2.06
N GLN A 31 11.00 -7.90 1.02
CA GLN A 31 10.70 -6.80 0.12
C GLN A 31 9.19 -6.52 0.18
N LEU A 32 8.84 -5.38 0.77
CA LEU A 32 7.47 -4.87 0.78
C LEU A 32 7.27 -3.82 -0.31
N SER A 33 6.08 -3.82 -0.91
CA SER A 33 5.64 -2.83 -1.88
C SER A 33 4.14 -2.57 -1.73
N ILE A 34 3.72 -1.34 -2.02
CA ILE A 34 2.31 -0.96 -2.12
C ILE A 34 2.03 -0.56 -3.56
N THR A 35 0.99 -1.14 -4.15
CA THR A 35 0.52 -0.84 -5.50
C THR A 35 -0.96 -0.50 -5.47
N LYS A 36 -1.44 0.21 -6.49
CA LYS A 36 -2.86 0.50 -6.69
C LYS A 36 -3.36 -0.19 -7.95
N ASP A 37 -4.52 -0.83 -7.84
CA ASP A 37 -5.24 -1.38 -8.98
C ASP A 37 -5.84 -0.26 -9.83
N ASN A 38 -5.46 -0.23 -11.11
CA ASN A 38 -5.98 0.72 -12.10
C ASN A 38 -6.86 0.06 -13.16
N SER A 39 -7.13 -1.24 -13.04
CA SER A 39 -7.91 -1.98 -14.03
C SER A 39 -9.40 -1.63 -13.99
N ILE A 40 -9.92 -1.19 -12.83
CA ILE A 40 -11.34 -0.87 -12.63
C ILE A 40 -11.65 0.58 -13.02
N VAL A 41 -10.81 1.52 -12.58
CA VAL A 41 -10.98 2.95 -12.88
C VAL A 41 -9.78 3.42 -13.69
N LEU A 42 -9.90 3.29 -15.01
CA LEU A 42 -8.89 3.75 -15.97
C LEU A 42 -8.87 5.28 -15.99
N ARG A 43 -7.78 5.87 -15.50
CA ARG A 43 -7.52 7.31 -15.57
C ARG A 43 -6.39 7.59 -16.55
N ALA A 44 -6.46 8.75 -17.19
CA ALA A 44 -5.42 9.21 -18.13
C ALA A 44 -4.05 9.35 -17.46
N ASN A 45 -4.03 9.72 -16.17
CA ASN A 45 -2.82 9.79 -15.36
C ASN A 45 -2.71 8.57 -14.44
N PRO A 46 -1.51 7.97 -14.32
CA PRO A 46 -1.26 6.94 -13.33
C PRO A 46 -1.46 7.51 -11.91
N PRO A 47 -1.84 6.67 -10.93
CA PRO A 47 -1.98 7.09 -9.54
C PRO A 47 -0.67 7.66 -9.04
N HIS A 48 -0.75 8.80 -8.35
CA HIS A 48 0.41 9.42 -7.77
C HIS A 48 0.38 9.28 -6.24
N PHE A 49 1.36 8.56 -5.71
CA PHE A 49 1.67 8.50 -4.28
C PHE A 49 3.15 8.14 -4.11
N ASN A 50 3.70 8.52 -2.97
CA ASN A 50 5.08 8.23 -2.59
C ASN A 50 5.09 7.03 -1.66
N VAL A 51 5.99 6.08 -1.90
CA VAL A 51 6.24 4.96 -0.98
C VAL A 51 7.51 5.25 -0.20
N GLN A 52 7.38 5.31 1.12
CA GLN A 52 8.47 5.49 2.06
C GLN A 52 8.69 4.19 2.83
N ARG A 53 9.93 3.93 3.26
CA ARG A 53 10.28 2.78 4.09
C ARG A 53 10.81 3.28 5.44
N PRO A 54 9.93 3.65 6.38
CA PRO A 54 10.37 4.15 7.68
C PRO A 54 11.04 3.07 8.53
N GLN A 55 10.69 1.79 8.32
CA GLN A 55 11.28 0.65 9.03
C GLN A 55 11.48 -0.52 8.06
N THR A 56 12.36 -1.48 8.40
CA THR A 56 12.61 -2.65 7.54
C THR A 56 11.36 -3.48 7.28
N LYS A 57 10.46 -3.56 8.28
CA LYS A 57 9.20 -4.32 8.23
C LYS A 57 8.00 -3.50 7.75
N GLU A 58 8.19 -2.24 7.36
CA GLU A 58 7.09 -1.34 7.08
C GLU A 58 7.35 -0.50 5.83
N VAL A 59 6.35 -0.41 4.95
CA VAL A 59 6.30 0.59 3.89
C VAL A 59 5.03 1.41 4.03
N VAL A 60 5.14 2.71 3.82
CA VAL A 60 4.04 3.65 3.98
C VAL A 60 3.83 4.39 2.66
N ALA A 61 2.62 4.33 2.12
CA ALA A 61 2.20 5.14 0.99
C ALA A 61 1.60 6.46 1.49
N THR A 62 2.09 7.59 0.97
CA THR A 62 1.67 8.95 1.35
C THR A 62 1.59 9.85 0.11
N GLY A 63 1.19 11.10 0.27
CA GLY A 63 1.23 12.09 -0.81
C GLY A 63 0.16 11.86 -1.88
N PHE A 64 -0.94 11.21 -1.52
CA PHE A 64 -2.09 11.05 -2.41
C PHE A 64 -2.69 12.40 -2.76
N THR A 65 -3.13 12.54 -4.02
CA THR A 65 -3.78 13.76 -4.50
C THR A 65 -5.15 13.44 -5.09
N GLY A 66 -6.11 14.37 -4.94
CA GLY A 66 -7.47 14.20 -5.47
C GLY A 66 -8.06 12.84 -5.11
N PHE A 67 -8.46 12.07 -6.14
CA PHE A 67 -9.07 10.75 -5.99
C PHE A 67 -8.06 9.59 -5.94
N ASP A 68 -6.76 9.86 -5.85
CA ASP A 68 -5.74 8.79 -5.88
C ASP A 68 -5.77 7.93 -4.62
N HIS A 69 -6.27 8.47 -3.51
CA HIS A 69 -6.46 7.74 -2.26
C HIS A 69 -7.62 6.73 -2.29
N SER A 70 -8.57 6.86 -3.23
CA SER A 70 -9.70 5.94 -3.38
C SER A 70 -9.39 4.85 -4.40
N GLY A 71 -9.71 3.60 -4.09
CA GLY A 71 -9.53 2.45 -4.98
C GLY A 71 -9.13 1.17 -4.26
N ILE A 72 -8.64 0.20 -5.01
CA ILE A 72 -8.12 -1.06 -4.49
C ILE A 72 -6.59 -0.94 -4.44
N PHE A 73 -6.02 -1.25 -3.29
CA PHE A 73 -4.60 -1.25 -3.05
C PHE A 73 -4.15 -2.65 -2.67
N TYR A 74 -2.96 -3.02 -3.13
CA TYR A 74 -2.32 -4.26 -2.74
C TYR A 74 -1.04 -3.93 -2.00
N CYS A 75 -0.79 -4.64 -0.92
CA CYS A 75 0.55 -4.78 -0.42
C CYS A 75 1.11 -6.15 -0.79
N HIS A 76 2.27 -6.17 -1.43
CA HIS A 76 2.98 -7.39 -1.75
C HIS A 76 4.21 -7.54 -0.85
N SER A 77 4.45 -8.77 -0.41
CA SER A 77 5.69 -9.18 0.23
C SER A 77 6.34 -10.31 -0.54
N LYS A 78 7.65 -10.18 -0.73
CA LYS A 78 8.50 -11.20 -1.35
C LYS A 78 9.76 -11.39 -0.53
N ARG A 79 10.25 -12.63 -0.45
CA ARG A 79 11.52 -12.99 0.17
C ARG A 79 12.27 -13.92 -0.76
N GLY A 80 13.43 -13.52 -1.28
CA GLY A 80 14.21 -14.33 -2.21
C GLY A 80 13.40 -14.83 -3.41
N SER A 81 13.38 -16.15 -3.62
CA SER A 81 12.60 -16.83 -4.66
C SER A 81 11.22 -17.31 -4.22
N ASP A 82 10.78 -16.98 -3.00
CA ASP A 82 9.51 -17.45 -2.46
C ASP A 82 8.32 -16.88 -3.23
N GLN A 83 7.19 -17.60 -3.18
CA GLN A 83 5.93 -17.10 -3.72
C GLN A 83 5.53 -15.79 -3.01
N PRO A 84 5.21 -14.73 -3.76
CA PRO A 84 4.78 -13.46 -3.17
C PRO A 84 3.49 -13.65 -2.36
N SER A 85 3.46 -13.12 -1.14
CA SER A 85 2.23 -12.98 -0.35
C SER A 85 1.62 -11.61 -0.61
N SER A 86 0.29 -11.50 -0.67
CA SER A 86 -0.38 -10.22 -0.89
C SER A 86 -1.58 -10.04 0.04
N VAL A 87 -1.81 -8.79 0.46
CA VAL A 87 -3.04 -8.37 1.15
C VAL A 87 -3.66 -7.21 0.40
N THR A 88 -4.99 -7.12 0.46
CA THR A 88 -5.78 -6.13 -0.30
C THR A 88 -6.47 -5.18 0.67
N LEU A 89 -6.45 -3.89 0.35
CA LEU A 89 -7.24 -2.87 1.03
C LEU A 89 -8.10 -2.13 0.01
N ILE A 90 -9.40 -2.05 0.27
CA ILE A 90 -10.34 -1.30 -0.55
C ILE A 90 -10.68 -0.02 0.19
N ASN A 91 -10.28 1.13 -0.36
CA ASN A 91 -10.69 2.44 0.15
C ASN A 91 -11.73 3.06 -0.78
N ASN A 92 -13.00 2.98 -0.40
CA ASN A 92 -14.12 3.62 -1.09
C ASN A 92 -14.65 4.84 -0.32
N TYR A 93 -13.91 5.33 0.67
CA TYR A 93 -14.40 6.42 1.52
C TYR A 93 -14.32 7.76 0.78
N SER A 94 -15.45 8.22 0.26
CA SER A 94 -15.70 9.60 -0.14
C SER A 94 -16.67 10.22 0.84
N LYS A 95 -16.32 11.37 1.42
CA LYS A 95 -17.28 12.18 2.18
C LYS A 95 -17.92 13.21 1.28
#